data_AF-A0A966Y780-F1
#
_entry.id   AF-A0A966Y780-F1
#
_cell.length_a   1.000
_cell.length_b   1.000
_cell.length_c   1.000
_cell.angle_alpha   90.00
_cell.angle_beta   90.00
_cell.angle_gamma   90.00
#
_symmetry.space_group_name_H-M   'P 1'
#
loop_
_entity.id
_entity.type
_entity.pdbx_description
1 polymer ?
#
loop_
_entity_poly.entity_id
_entity_poly.type
_entity_poly.pdbx_seq_one_letter_code
_entity_poly.pdbx_strand_id
1 'polypeptide(L)'
;PANGERSIHYRGHIKMMGAVQPFISGAISKTVNMPNDATPEDIAAAYVFAWKEGVKALAIYRDGSKRTQPLSTGKESPADMKAATDAAAAPAKPLRRRLPDERQAITHHFRILDHDGYITVGMYEDGSPGEVFMKMAKQGSTVSGLMDSLAICMSLSLQYGVPLSTLANKLSHMRFDPSGFTGNPEIPSAKSIVDYLVRWLSAKFLTEDEKRSVGIITEQMRAELEGQVPEGQEAIEIEGNAEGAAVVETAPAAPVEQSKPKDQTSMDVGLAKSAGLSVQLDQDGAICGSCGWTMVRSGSCYKCMNCGSTSGCS
;
A
#
# COMPACT_ATOMS: atom_id res chain seq x y z
N PRO A 1 -33.13 1.32 38.43
CA PRO A 1 -32.68 1.69 39.81
C PRO A 1 -31.56 0.74 40.25
N ALA A 2 -30.72 1.14 41.22
CA ALA A 2 -29.57 0.32 41.64
C ALA A 2 -29.98 -1.06 42.19
N ASN A 3 -31.11 -1.13 42.90
CA ASN A 3 -31.69 -2.38 43.44
C ASN A 3 -32.96 -2.77 42.66
N GLY A 4 -32.92 -2.68 41.32
CA GLY A 4 -34.10 -2.85 40.47
C GLY A 4 -34.12 -4.16 39.69
N GLU A 5 -34.84 -5.17 40.18
CA GLU A 5 -35.06 -6.48 39.54
C GLU A 5 -35.73 -6.40 38.15
N ARG A 6 -36.40 -5.28 37.85
CA ARG A 6 -37.20 -5.09 36.63
C ARG A 6 -36.33 -4.75 35.41
N SER A 7 -35.65 -5.76 34.85
CA SER A 7 -35.23 -5.75 33.46
C SER A 7 -36.43 -5.81 32.51
N ILE A 8 -36.36 -5.14 31.35
CA ILE A 8 -37.37 -5.32 30.29
C ILE A 8 -37.11 -6.67 29.62
N HIS A 9 -38.06 -7.59 29.73
CA HIS A 9 -37.98 -8.90 29.07
C HIS A 9 -37.83 -8.75 27.55
N TYR A 10 -37.08 -9.63 26.88
CA TYR A 10 -36.67 -9.47 25.47
C TYR A 10 -37.85 -9.24 24.51
N ARG A 11 -38.97 -9.93 24.73
CA ARG A 11 -40.22 -9.73 23.95
C ARG A 11 -40.81 -8.33 24.09
N GLY A 12 -40.58 -7.62 25.19
CA GLY A 12 -41.02 -6.24 25.38
C GLY A 12 -40.27 -5.25 24.48
N HIS A 13 -38.96 -5.45 24.29
CA HIS A 13 -38.20 -4.70 23.29
C HIS A 13 -38.72 -4.98 21.88
N ILE A 14 -38.94 -6.26 21.54
CA ILE A 14 -39.41 -6.68 20.22
C ILE A 14 -40.82 -6.13 19.91
N LYS A 15 -41.76 -6.17 20.86
CA LYS A 15 -43.10 -5.57 20.70
C LYS A 15 -43.04 -4.05 20.46
N MET A 16 -42.15 -3.33 21.15
CA MET A 16 -41.96 -1.90 20.92
C MET A 16 -41.36 -1.64 19.51
N MET A 17 -40.44 -2.49 19.05
CA MET A 17 -39.92 -2.42 17.68
C MET A 17 -41.03 -2.71 16.66
N GLY A 18 -41.82 -3.77 16.85
CA GLY A 18 -42.94 -4.15 15.97
C GLY A 18 -44.02 -3.08 15.90
N ALA A 19 -44.37 -2.44 17.01
CA ALA A 19 -45.35 -1.34 17.04
C ALA A 19 -44.89 -0.09 16.26
N VAL A 20 -43.58 0.19 16.20
CA VAL A 20 -43.01 1.32 15.44
C VAL A 20 -42.73 0.96 13.98
N GLN A 21 -42.46 -0.32 13.68
CA GLN A 21 -41.99 -0.79 12.38
C GLN A 21 -42.88 -0.44 11.16
N PRO A 22 -44.23 -0.36 11.25
CA PRO A 22 -45.09 0.08 10.15
C PRO A 22 -44.86 1.54 9.72
N PHE A 23 -44.42 2.41 10.64
CA PHE A 23 -44.28 3.85 10.40
C PHE A 23 -42.94 4.25 9.74
N ILE A 24 -42.10 3.27 9.39
CA ILE A 24 -40.76 3.48 8.85
C ILE A 24 -40.46 2.56 7.67
N SER A 25 -39.90 3.12 6.60
CA SER A 25 -39.49 2.38 5.40
C SER A 25 -38.30 1.45 5.68
N GLY A 26 -37.31 1.92 6.45
CA GLY A 26 -36.16 1.15 6.89
C GLY A 26 -36.42 0.18 8.06
N ALA A 27 -35.34 -0.41 8.57
CA ALA A 27 -35.31 -1.27 9.75
C ALA A 27 -34.85 -0.50 11.01
N ILE A 28 -35.08 -1.05 12.21
CA ILE A 28 -34.77 -0.39 13.49
C ILE A 28 -33.39 -0.82 14.00
N SER A 29 -32.46 0.12 14.11
CA SER A 29 -31.17 -0.10 14.79
C SER A 29 -31.32 -0.02 16.32
N LYS A 30 -32.00 -1.01 16.91
CA LYS A 30 -32.17 -1.16 18.36
C LYS A 30 -31.75 -2.56 18.79
N THR A 31 -30.77 -2.61 19.69
CA THR A 31 -30.37 -3.85 20.37
C THR A 31 -31.50 -4.38 21.25
N VAL A 32 -31.82 -5.66 21.17
CA VAL A 32 -32.66 -6.37 22.13
C VAL A 32 -31.76 -7.01 23.18
N ASN A 33 -31.87 -6.51 24.40
CA ASN A 33 -31.11 -7.01 25.54
C ASN A 33 -31.76 -8.32 26.06
N MET A 34 -30.93 -9.30 26.38
CA MET A 34 -31.32 -10.57 26.99
C MET A 34 -30.45 -10.83 28.24
N PRO A 35 -30.99 -11.46 29.30
CA PRO A 35 -30.23 -11.74 30.51
C PRO A 35 -29.16 -12.83 30.28
N ASN A 36 -28.18 -12.93 31.19
CA ASN A 36 -26.98 -13.76 31.03
C ASN A 36 -27.31 -15.26 30.81
N ASP A 37 -28.32 -15.75 31.52
CA ASP A 37 -28.88 -17.10 31.51
C ASP A 37 -29.68 -17.45 30.25
N ALA A 38 -29.96 -16.49 29.35
CA ALA A 38 -30.76 -16.74 28.16
C ALA A 38 -30.14 -17.81 27.24
N THR A 39 -30.97 -18.77 26.84
CA THR A 39 -30.56 -19.97 26.10
C THR A 39 -30.43 -19.72 24.59
N PRO A 40 -29.74 -20.59 23.82
CA PRO A 40 -29.84 -20.61 22.36
C PRO A 40 -31.29 -20.71 21.87
N GLU A 41 -32.14 -21.44 22.60
CA GLU A 41 -33.56 -21.63 22.33
C GLU A 41 -34.35 -20.32 22.54
N ASP A 42 -34.06 -19.53 23.57
CA ASP A 42 -34.61 -18.19 23.77
C ASP A 42 -34.20 -17.24 22.64
N ILE A 43 -32.94 -17.32 22.19
CA ILE A 43 -32.42 -16.51 21.08
C ILE A 43 -33.15 -16.87 19.78
N ALA A 44 -33.32 -18.17 19.49
CA ALA A 44 -34.11 -18.64 18.34
C ALA A 44 -35.58 -18.20 18.45
N ALA A 45 -36.19 -18.32 19.62
CA ALA A 45 -37.54 -17.84 19.88
C ALA A 45 -37.68 -16.33 19.72
N ALA A 46 -36.65 -15.54 20.09
CA ALA A 46 -36.61 -14.10 19.88
C ALA A 46 -36.58 -13.73 18.39
N TYR A 47 -35.79 -14.42 17.56
CA TYR A 47 -35.80 -14.23 16.10
C TYR A 47 -37.16 -14.58 15.47
N VAL A 48 -37.74 -15.74 15.81
CA VAL A 48 -39.05 -16.15 15.31
C VAL A 48 -40.17 -15.21 15.77
N PHE A 49 -40.07 -14.67 16.99
CA PHE A 49 -41.02 -13.69 17.50
C PHE A 49 -40.88 -12.33 16.80
N ALA A 50 -39.67 -11.84 16.56
CA ALA A 50 -39.43 -10.59 15.84
C ALA A 50 -39.96 -10.63 14.39
N TRP A 51 -39.78 -11.77 13.69
CA TRP A 51 -40.37 -11.99 12.38
C TRP A 51 -41.91 -11.91 12.40
N LYS A 52 -42.56 -12.54 13.39
CA LYS A 52 -44.03 -12.49 13.55
C LYS A 52 -44.57 -11.09 13.89
N GLU A 53 -43.79 -10.29 14.62
CA GLU A 53 -44.10 -8.89 14.93
C GLU A 53 -43.66 -7.93 13.78
N GLY A 54 -43.30 -8.46 12.60
CA GLY A 54 -43.00 -7.70 11.39
C GLY A 54 -41.65 -6.97 11.38
N VAL A 55 -40.79 -7.19 12.38
CA VAL A 55 -39.53 -6.47 12.58
C VAL A 55 -38.51 -6.86 11.51
N LYS A 56 -38.02 -5.86 10.75
CA LYS A 56 -37.17 -6.09 9.55
C LYS A 56 -35.72 -6.47 9.86
N ALA A 57 -35.22 -6.18 11.05
CA ALA A 57 -33.88 -6.56 11.51
C ALA A 57 -33.84 -6.69 13.04
N LEU A 58 -33.11 -7.67 13.56
CA LEU A 58 -32.98 -7.93 15.00
C LEU A 58 -31.50 -8.08 15.38
N ALA A 59 -31.01 -7.15 16.19
CA ALA A 59 -29.69 -7.24 16.83
C ALA A 59 -29.86 -7.65 18.30
N ILE A 60 -29.38 -8.83 18.68
CA ILE A 60 -29.46 -9.33 20.06
C ILE A 60 -28.16 -9.00 20.81
N TYR A 61 -28.29 -8.65 22.09
CA TYR A 61 -27.19 -8.66 23.05
C TYR A 61 -27.61 -9.42 24.31
N ARG A 62 -27.12 -10.65 24.43
CA ARG A 62 -27.17 -11.39 25.69
C ARG A 62 -26.07 -10.88 26.62
N ASP A 63 -26.43 -10.58 27.86
CA ASP A 63 -25.47 -10.15 28.87
C ASP A 63 -24.32 -11.17 29.06
N GLY A 64 -23.16 -10.71 29.52
CA GLY A 64 -21.93 -11.50 29.62
C GLY A 64 -21.30 -11.94 28.29
N SER A 65 -21.98 -11.77 27.15
CA SER A 65 -21.53 -12.30 25.85
C SER A 65 -20.45 -11.46 25.15
N LYS A 66 -19.89 -10.45 25.84
CA LYS A 66 -18.67 -9.73 25.46
C LYS A 66 -17.73 -9.68 26.66
N ARG A 67 -16.45 -10.04 26.44
CA ARG A 67 -15.40 -10.13 27.48
C ARG A 67 -15.13 -8.81 28.23
N THR A 68 -15.51 -7.68 27.66
CA THR A 68 -15.41 -6.36 28.30
C THR A 68 -16.72 -5.60 28.08
N GLN A 69 -17.34 -5.15 29.16
CA GLN A 69 -18.51 -4.27 29.12
C GLN A 69 -18.09 -2.85 29.57
N PRO A 70 -18.60 -1.76 28.95
CA PRO A 70 -18.29 -0.40 29.37
C PRO A 70 -18.97 0.00 30.69
N LEU A 71 -19.88 -0.83 31.20
CA LEU A 71 -20.56 -0.66 32.48
C LEU A 71 -20.93 -2.03 33.04
N SER A 72 -20.23 -2.48 34.09
CA SER A 72 -20.64 -3.62 34.93
C SER A 72 -21.37 -3.08 36.15
N THR A 73 -22.51 -3.68 36.52
CA THR A 73 -23.35 -3.23 37.66
C THR A 73 -23.33 -4.17 38.86
N GLY A 74 -22.62 -5.30 38.77
CA GLY A 74 -22.43 -6.23 39.89
C GLY A 74 -21.34 -5.78 40.86
N LYS A 75 -21.50 -6.10 42.14
CA LYS A 75 -20.35 -6.27 43.04
C LYS A 75 -19.82 -7.68 42.81
N GLU A 76 -18.78 -7.79 41.99
CA GLU A 76 -18.11 -9.06 41.68
C GLU A 76 -17.53 -9.68 42.96
N SER A 77 -17.61 -11.01 43.10
CA SER A 77 -16.98 -11.69 44.24
C SER A 77 -15.48 -11.91 43.95
N PRO A 78 -14.61 -12.01 44.98
CA PRO A 78 -13.17 -12.19 44.79
C PRO A 78 -12.75 -13.44 43.99
N ALA A 79 -13.65 -14.41 43.82
CA ALA A 79 -13.44 -15.59 43.00
C ALA A 79 -13.62 -15.29 41.49
N ASP A 80 -14.67 -14.55 41.12
CA ASP A 80 -14.99 -14.23 39.72
C ASP A 80 -13.92 -13.32 39.10
N MET A 81 -13.41 -12.36 39.88
CA MET A 81 -12.32 -11.48 39.46
C MET A 81 -11.07 -12.27 39.01
N LYS A 82 -10.70 -13.35 39.72
CA LYS A 82 -9.53 -14.16 39.35
C LYS A 82 -9.70 -14.93 38.04
N ALA A 83 -10.92 -15.34 37.70
CA ALA A 83 -11.20 -15.97 36.40
C ALA A 83 -11.15 -14.94 35.24
N ALA A 84 -11.42 -13.66 35.53
CA ALA A 84 -11.41 -12.58 34.55
C ALA A 84 -10.02 -11.94 34.30
N THR A 85 -9.14 -11.90 35.30
CA THR A 85 -7.83 -11.22 35.19
C THR A 85 -6.84 -11.95 34.28
N ASP A 86 -6.75 -13.28 34.41
CA ASP A 86 -5.54 -14.01 34.00
C ASP A 86 -5.48 -14.32 32.49
N ALA A 87 -6.57 -14.06 31.74
CA ALA A 87 -6.67 -14.26 30.29
C ALA A 87 -6.86 -12.95 29.50
N ALA A 88 -6.82 -11.79 30.17
CA ALA A 88 -7.33 -10.53 29.62
C ALA A 88 -6.32 -9.37 29.62
N ALA A 89 -5.09 -9.62 29.12
CA ALA A 89 -4.29 -8.54 28.56
C ALA A 89 -5.12 -7.79 27.49
N ALA A 90 -5.48 -6.54 27.78
CA ALA A 90 -5.95 -5.62 26.75
C ALA A 90 -4.81 -5.40 25.74
N PRO A 91 -5.09 -5.10 24.46
CA PRO A 91 -4.06 -4.64 23.55
C PRO A 91 -3.39 -3.42 24.18
N ALA A 92 -2.11 -3.55 24.55
CA ALA A 92 -1.41 -2.52 25.30
C ALA A 92 -1.48 -1.22 24.50
N LYS A 93 -2.06 -0.16 25.09
CA LYS A 93 -2.08 1.16 24.46
C LYS A 93 -0.64 1.52 24.15
N PRO A 94 -0.27 1.80 22.87
CA PRO A 94 1.13 2.00 22.52
C PRO A 94 1.67 3.18 23.31
N LEU A 95 2.59 2.91 24.23
CA LEU A 95 3.16 3.92 25.13
C LEU A 95 4.26 4.65 24.36
N ARG A 96 4.12 5.97 24.23
CA ARG A 96 5.14 6.80 23.57
C ARG A 96 6.42 6.82 24.40
N ARG A 97 7.44 6.09 23.99
CA ARG A 97 8.81 6.22 24.52
C ARG A 97 9.36 7.59 24.09
N ARG A 98 9.43 8.55 25.01
CA ARG A 98 10.11 9.82 24.76
C ARG A 98 11.63 9.61 24.83
N LEU A 99 12.39 10.41 24.07
CA LEU A 99 13.83 10.49 24.20
C LEU A 99 14.15 11.48 25.35
N PRO A 100 15.32 11.36 26.03
CA PRO A 100 15.77 12.37 26.98
C PRO A 100 16.12 13.69 26.29
N ASP A 101 16.14 14.79 27.04
CA ASP A 101 16.38 16.13 26.50
C ASP A 101 17.78 16.27 25.88
N GLU A 102 18.80 15.67 26.52
CA GLU A 102 20.15 15.47 25.97
C GLU A 102 20.32 14.02 25.47
N ARG A 103 20.90 13.84 24.27
CA ARG A 103 21.00 12.53 23.61
C ARG A 103 22.03 12.54 22.48
N GLN A 104 22.51 11.36 22.10
CA GLN A 104 23.37 11.21 20.92
C GLN A 104 22.56 11.34 19.63
N ALA A 105 23.14 11.99 18.63
CA ALA A 105 22.54 12.14 17.31
C ALA A 105 23.58 12.04 16.18
N ILE A 106 23.21 11.37 15.08
CA ILE A 106 24.02 11.29 13.86
C ILE A 106 23.46 12.31 12.87
N THR A 107 24.33 13.14 12.28
CA THR A 107 23.96 14.01 11.15
C THR A 107 24.71 13.59 9.89
N HIS A 108 23.97 13.47 8.78
CA HIS A 108 24.45 13.05 7.48
C HIS A 108 24.07 14.07 6.42
N HIS A 109 25.06 14.63 5.74
CA HIS A 109 24.83 15.43 4.52
C HIS A 109 24.56 14.49 3.36
N PHE A 110 23.57 14.83 2.53
CA PHE A 110 23.25 14.11 1.32
C PHE A 110 23.01 15.07 0.17
N ARG A 111 23.17 14.56 -1.06
CA ARG A 111 22.87 15.27 -2.30
C ARG A 111 22.19 14.32 -3.28
N ILE A 112 21.05 14.75 -3.81
CA ILE A 112 20.30 14.06 -4.88
C ILE A 112 20.21 15.03 -6.05
N LEU A 113 20.86 14.71 -7.17
CA LEU A 113 21.18 15.66 -8.25
C LEU A 113 21.78 16.97 -7.69
N ASP A 114 21.12 18.11 -7.83
CA ASP A 114 21.58 19.43 -7.35
C ASP A 114 20.86 19.90 -6.07
N HIS A 115 20.25 18.98 -5.34
CA HIS A 115 19.56 19.24 -4.08
C HIS A 115 20.34 18.68 -2.89
N ASP A 116 21.05 19.57 -2.19
CA ASP A 116 21.69 19.28 -0.91
C ASP A 116 20.67 19.23 0.24
N GLY A 117 20.92 18.35 1.20
CA GLY A 117 20.17 18.26 2.44
C GLY A 117 20.97 17.63 3.59
N TYR A 118 20.39 17.69 4.78
CA TYR A 118 20.93 17.08 6.00
C TYR A 118 19.85 16.25 6.66
N ILE A 119 20.17 15.00 7.00
CA ILE A 119 19.35 14.14 7.86
C ILE A 119 20.01 14.13 9.23
N THR A 120 19.25 14.38 10.29
CA THR A 120 19.71 14.24 11.68
C THR A 120 18.84 13.23 12.39
N VAL A 121 19.44 12.20 13.00
CA VAL A 121 18.74 11.13 13.72
C VAL A 121 19.15 11.16 15.18
N GLY A 122 18.19 11.39 16.07
CA GLY A 122 18.38 11.24 17.51
C GLY A 122 18.13 9.80 17.94
N MET A 123 19.03 9.26 18.76
CA MET A 123 19.02 7.86 19.18
C MET A 123 18.64 7.73 20.65
N TYR A 124 18.14 6.55 21.04
CA TYR A 124 18.04 6.15 22.44
C TYR A 124 19.39 5.62 22.97
N GLU A 125 19.46 5.38 24.27
CA GLU A 125 20.64 4.81 24.97
C GLU A 125 21.05 3.41 24.47
N ASP A 126 20.11 2.67 23.86
CA ASP A 126 20.33 1.37 23.21
C ASP A 126 20.82 1.48 21.74
N GLY A 127 21.03 2.70 21.25
CA GLY A 127 21.46 2.99 19.87
C GLY A 127 20.33 2.95 18.83
N SER A 128 19.10 2.60 19.20
CA SER A 128 17.99 2.56 18.23
C SER A 128 17.53 3.98 17.86
N PRO A 129 17.07 4.22 16.61
CA PRO A 129 16.63 5.55 16.18
C PRO A 129 15.27 5.88 16.80
N GLY A 130 15.17 7.05 17.44
CA GLY A 130 13.95 7.52 18.10
C GLY A 130 13.36 8.81 17.52
N GLU A 131 14.15 9.60 16.80
CA GLU A 131 13.65 10.76 16.07
C GLU A 131 14.47 10.99 14.79
N VAL A 132 13.84 11.66 13.82
CA VAL A 132 14.41 12.00 12.53
C VAL A 132 14.03 13.44 12.24
N PHE A 133 15.02 14.26 11.86
CA PHE A 133 14.84 15.58 11.27
C PHE A 133 15.48 15.58 9.88
N MET A 134 14.95 16.41 8.97
CA MET A 134 15.53 16.56 7.65
C MET A 134 15.42 18.02 7.21
N LYS A 135 16.55 18.62 6.78
CA LYS A 135 16.61 20.00 6.27
C LYS A 135 17.15 19.99 4.85
N MET A 136 16.42 20.59 3.92
CA MET A 136 16.79 20.70 2.51
C MET A 136 17.27 22.12 2.19
N ALA A 137 18.35 22.27 1.44
CA ALA A 137 18.83 23.57 0.98
C ALA A 137 18.05 24.05 -0.26
N LYS A 138 17.84 25.38 -0.37
CA LYS A 138 17.30 26.07 -1.55
C LYS A 138 15.92 25.57 -2.03
N GLN A 139 15.13 24.95 -1.16
CA GLN A 139 13.78 24.45 -1.48
C GLN A 139 12.68 25.48 -1.20
N GLY A 140 11.56 25.35 -1.92
CA GLY A 140 10.33 26.09 -1.61
C GLY A 140 9.67 25.60 -0.30
N SER A 141 8.87 26.47 0.31
CA SER A 141 8.18 26.19 1.59
C SER A 141 7.32 24.92 1.57
N THR A 142 6.69 24.61 0.45
CA THR A 142 5.91 23.37 0.24
C THR A 142 6.76 22.11 0.45
N VAL A 143 7.99 22.09 -0.09
CA VAL A 143 8.88 20.92 0.03
C VAL A 143 9.44 20.83 1.45
N SER A 144 9.87 21.94 2.07
CA SER A 144 10.29 21.92 3.49
C SER A 144 9.15 21.40 4.37
N GLY A 145 7.98 22.03 4.32
CA GLY A 145 6.84 21.66 5.16
C GLY A 145 6.39 20.21 5.00
N LEU A 146 6.50 19.64 3.79
CA LEU A 146 6.22 18.22 3.56
C LEU A 146 7.30 17.31 4.17
N MET A 147 8.58 17.67 4.04
CA MET A 147 9.69 16.90 4.63
C MET A 147 9.70 17.01 6.16
N ASP A 148 9.45 18.20 6.72
CA ASP A 148 9.29 18.46 8.15
C ASP A 148 8.11 17.65 8.72
N SER A 149 6.95 17.65 8.04
CA SER A 149 5.77 16.87 8.43
C SER A 149 6.04 15.36 8.41
N LEU A 150 6.74 14.86 7.39
CA LEU A 150 7.15 13.46 7.33
C LEU A 150 8.12 13.10 8.46
N ALA A 151 9.11 13.94 8.72
CA ALA A 151 10.11 13.73 9.76
C ALA A 151 9.45 13.64 11.16
N ILE A 152 8.45 14.49 11.42
CA ILE A 152 7.59 14.41 12.61
C ILE A 152 6.80 13.09 12.66
N CYS A 153 6.16 12.69 11.56
CA CYS A 153 5.39 11.44 11.49
C CYS A 153 6.26 10.18 11.68
N MET A 154 7.47 10.15 11.11
CA MET A 154 8.43 9.07 11.30
C MET A 154 8.94 9.03 12.75
N SER A 155 9.29 10.19 13.32
CA SER A 155 9.71 10.30 14.73
C SER A 155 8.64 9.80 15.69
N LEU A 156 7.38 10.18 15.48
CA LEU A 156 6.26 9.68 16.28
C LEU A 156 6.08 8.17 16.11
N SER A 157 6.22 7.64 14.89
CA SER A 157 6.09 6.20 14.61
C SER A 157 7.16 5.39 15.36
N LEU A 158 8.42 5.82 15.31
CA LEU A 158 9.52 5.20 16.07
C LEU A 158 9.27 5.28 17.59
N GLN A 159 8.79 6.43 18.10
CA GLN A 159 8.48 6.62 19.52
C GLN A 159 7.28 5.81 20.01
N TYR A 160 6.40 5.35 19.12
CA TYR A 160 5.34 4.39 19.42
C TYR A 160 5.74 2.92 19.13
N GLY A 161 7.02 2.66 18.82
CA GLY A 161 7.55 1.31 18.65
C GLY A 161 7.28 0.66 17.28
N VAL A 162 6.97 1.44 16.24
CA VAL A 162 6.86 0.91 14.87
C VAL A 162 8.25 0.51 14.37
N PRO A 163 8.49 -0.76 13.97
CA PRO A 163 9.81 -1.19 13.49
C PRO A 163 10.28 -0.41 12.26
N LEU A 164 11.56 -0.03 12.25
CA LEU A 164 12.15 0.72 11.13
C LEU A 164 12.06 -0.07 9.82
N SER A 165 12.24 -1.38 9.81
CA SER A 165 12.08 -2.22 8.61
C SER A 165 10.65 -2.23 8.06
N THR A 166 9.63 -2.08 8.90
CA THR A 166 8.23 -1.90 8.46
C THR A 166 8.04 -0.55 7.76
N LEU A 167 8.64 0.52 8.28
CA LEU A 167 8.62 1.84 7.63
C LEU A 167 9.42 1.82 6.31
N ALA A 168 10.61 1.23 6.34
CA ALA A 168 11.50 1.14 5.19
C ALA A 168 10.85 0.38 4.03
N ASN A 169 10.36 -0.84 4.24
CA ASN A 169 9.70 -1.66 3.23
C ASN A 169 8.37 -1.07 2.69
N LYS A 170 7.84 0.01 3.30
CA LYS A 170 6.64 0.73 2.82
C LYS A 170 6.93 2.07 2.16
N LEU A 171 8.02 2.73 2.54
CA LEU A 171 8.42 4.04 2.02
C LEU A 171 9.54 3.95 0.97
N SER A 172 10.23 2.81 0.91
CA SER A 172 11.20 2.49 -0.13
C SER A 172 10.56 2.56 -1.52
N HIS A 173 11.33 3.10 -2.45
CA HIS A 173 11.01 3.17 -3.87
C HIS A 173 9.78 4.00 -4.26
N MET A 174 9.23 4.79 -3.34
CA MET A 174 8.32 5.88 -3.69
C MET A 174 8.99 6.84 -4.68
N ARG A 175 8.27 7.18 -5.76
CA ARG A 175 8.74 7.99 -6.88
C ARG A 175 8.11 9.38 -6.85
N PHE A 176 8.94 10.40 -6.67
CA PHE A 176 8.61 11.82 -6.84
C PHE A 176 9.90 12.65 -6.72
N ASP A 177 9.90 13.86 -7.30
CA ASP A 177 11.07 14.70 -7.30
C ASP A 177 11.29 15.47 -5.99
N PRO A 178 12.55 15.76 -5.60
CA PRO A 178 13.81 15.36 -6.23
C PRO A 178 14.10 13.85 -6.27
N SER A 179 14.48 13.38 -7.46
CA SER A 179 14.91 12.01 -7.77
C SER A 179 16.17 12.04 -8.65
N GLY A 180 16.97 10.96 -8.67
CA GLY A 180 18.18 10.86 -9.50
C GLY A 180 19.39 10.26 -8.77
N PHE A 181 20.60 10.50 -9.29
CA PHE A 181 21.85 10.00 -8.71
C PHE A 181 22.20 10.67 -7.37
N THR A 182 22.93 9.94 -6.52
CA THR A 182 23.39 10.41 -5.20
C THR A 182 24.88 10.15 -5.03
N GLY A 183 25.54 10.92 -4.15
CA GLY A 183 26.95 10.72 -3.81
C GLY A 183 27.26 9.55 -2.86
N ASN A 184 26.27 8.73 -2.45
CA ASN A 184 26.50 7.61 -1.52
C ASN A 184 26.76 6.29 -2.28
N PRO A 185 27.92 5.63 -2.10
CA PRO A 185 28.20 4.32 -2.70
C PRO A 185 27.26 3.18 -2.28
N GLU A 186 26.63 3.25 -1.09
CA GLU A 186 25.60 2.30 -0.63
C GLU A 186 24.26 2.49 -1.37
N ILE A 187 24.01 3.69 -1.90
CA ILE A 187 22.74 4.16 -2.46
C ILE A 187 23.00 5.03 -3.72
N PRO A 188 23.48 4.45 -4.85
CA PRO A 188 23.94 5.25 -5.99
C PRO A 188 22.85 6.10 -6.69
N SER A 189 21.58 5.70 -6.57
CA SER A 189 20.43 6.45 -7.08
C SER A 189 19.23 6.37 -6.14
N ALA A 190 18.40 7.42 -6.16
CA ALA A 190 17.20 7.59 -5.36
C ALA A 190 15.98 7.94 -6.22
N LYS A 191 14.84 7.33 -5.90
CA LYS A 191 13.55 7.52 -6.58
C LYS A 191 12.75 8.69 -5.99
N SER A 192 13.11 9.13 -4.77
CA SER A 192 12.69 10.36 -4.10
C SER A 192 13.61 10.66 -2.91
N ILE A 193 13.51 11.86 -2.31
CA ILE A 193 14.15 12.18 -1.01
C ILE A 193 13.80 11.11 0.04
N VAL A 194 12.56 10.61 0.05
CA VAL A 194 12.06 9.72 1.09
C VAL A 194 12.54 8.28 0.89
N ASP A 195 12.61 7.82 -0.36
CA ASP A 195 13.28 6.57 -0.73
C ASP A 195 14.79 6.59 -0.38
N TYR A 196 15.45 7.75 -0.45
CA TYR A 196 16.81 7.91 0.07
C TYR A 196 16.85 7.86 1.60
N LEU A 197 16.02 8.66 2.29
CA LEU A 197 15.95 8.75 3.74
C LEU A 197 15.80 7.36 4.39
N VAL A 198 14.83 6.56 3.93
CA VAL A 198 14.58 5.26 4.55
C VAL A 198 15.63 4.21 4.19
N ARG A 199 16.25 4.27 3.01
CA ARG A 199 17.38 3.38 2.68
C ARG A 199 18.66 3.75 3.42
N TRP A 200 18.92 5.05 3.63
CA TRP A 200 20.05 5.49 4.46
C TRP A 200 19.86 5.11 5.94
N LEU A 201 18.66 5.32 6.50
CA LEU A 201 18.31 4.83 7.85
C LEU A 201 18.49 3.31 7.94
N SER A 202 18.04 2.57 6.94
CA SER A 202 18.16 1.11 6.88
C SER A 202 19.62 0.65 6.81
N ALA A 203 20.47 1.34 6.05
CA ALA A 203 21.90 1.04 5.95
C ALA A 203 22.63 1.19 7.30
N LYS A 204 22.18 2.10 8.17
CA LYS A 204 22.79 2.37 9.49
C LYS A 204 22.18 1.59 10.66
N PHE A 205 20.88 1.28 10.63
CA PHE A 205 20.16 0.75 11.81
C PHE A 205 19.51 -0.63 11.65
N LEU A 206 19.49 -1.23 10.45
CA LEU A 206 18.91 -2.56 10.22
C LEU A 206 19.98 -3.66 10.03
N THR A 207 19.56 -4.91 10.13
CA THR A 207 20.39 -6.10 9.87
C THR A 207 20.69 -6.28 8.38
N GLU A 208 21.71 -7.07 8.01
CA GLU A 208 22.07 -7.29 6.58
C GLU A 208 20.93 -7.92 5.77
N ASP A 209 20.17 -8.85 6.34
CA ASP A 209 19.01 -9.46 5.68
C ASP A 209 17.91 -8.43 5.40
N GLU A 210 17.66 -7.52 6.34
CA GLU A 210 16.73 -6.40 6.15
C GLU A 210 17.27 -5.38 5.14
N LYS A 211 18.58 -5.07 5.13
CA LYS A 211 19.19 -4.18 4.13
C LYS A 211 19.00 -4.71 2.71
N ARG A 212 19.11 -6.02 2.52
CA ARG A 212 18.82 -6.71 1.25
C ARG A 212 17.36 -6.50 0.82
N SER A 213 16.39 -6.54 1.73
CA SER A 213 14.96 -6.34 1.38
C SER A 213 14.63 -4.92 0.91
N VAL A 214 15.36 -3.89 1.38
CA VAL A 214 15.18 -2.49 0.96
C VAL A 214 16.07 -2.10 -0.24
N GLY A 215 16.83 -3.04 -0.81
CA GLY A 215 17.67 -2.81 -2.00
C GLY A 215 18.86 -1.87 -1.74
N ILE A 216 19.59 -2.13 -0.65
CA ILE A 216 20.88 -1.47 -0.34
C ILE A 216 22.02 -2.34 -0.84
N ILE A 217 23.01 -1.72 -1.50
CA ILE A 217 24.21 -2.43 -1.94
C ILE A 217 25.22 -2.39 -0.78
N THR A 218 25.25 -3.45 0.02
CA THR A 218 26.26 -3.61 1.08
C THR A 218 27.56 -4.17 0.51
N GLU A 219 28.69 -4.00 1.23
CA GLU A 219 30.02 -4.36 0.69
C GLU A 219 30.15 -5.85 0.34
N GLN A 220 29.44 -6.72 1.06
CA GLN A 220 29.32 -8.14 0.71
C GLN A 220 28.57 -8.33 -0.61
N MET A 221 27.46 -7.61 -0.81
CA MET A 221 26.68 -7.68 -2.05
C MET A 221 27.43 -7.06 -3.24
N ARG A 222 28.32 -6.09 -2.99
CA ARG A 222 29.29 -5.59 -3.98
C ARG A 222 30.31 -6.66 -4.35
N ALA A 223 30.93 -7.32 -3.38
CA ALA A 223 31.87 -8.41 -3.63
C ALA A 223 31.20 -9.63 -4.31
N GLU A 224 29.94 -9.93 -3.99
CA GLU A 224 29.13 -10.95 -4.68
C GLU A 224 28.86 -10.58 -6.16
N LEU A 225 28.71 -9.30 -6.50
CA LEU A 225 28.50 -8.81 -7.87
C LEU A 225 29.81 -8.68 -8.65
N GLU A 226 30.87 -8.16 -8.03
CA GLU A 226 32.20 -8.04 -8.64
C GLU A 226 32.82 -9.43 -8.87
N GLY A 227 32.60 -10.38 -7.95
CA GLY A 227 32.96 -11.80 -8.12
C GLY A 227 32.08 -12.59 -9.10
N GLN A 228 31.08 -11.96 -9.74
CA GLN A 228 30.29 -12.55 -10.82
C GLN A 228 30.64 -12.02 -12.23
N VAL A 229 31.68 -11.19 -12.35
CA VAL A 229 32.28 -10.88 -13.65
C VAL A 229 33.05 -12.11 -14.14
N PRO A 230 32.73 -12.70 -15.31
CA PRO A 230 33.54 -13.78 -15.86
C PRO A 230 34.88 -13.24 -16.35
N GLU A 231 35.99 -13.75 -15.82
CA GLU A 231 37.31 -13.56 -16.43
C GLU A 231 37.32 -14.25 -17.80
N GLY A 232 37.17 -13.48 -18.87
CA GLY A 232 37.25 -13.98 -20.24
C GLY A 232 35.97 -13.83 -21.08
N GLN A 233 35.56 -12.59 -21.34
CA GLN A 233 35.04 -12.25 -22.67
C GLN A 233 35.89 -11.11 -23.24
N GLU A 234 36.80 -11.49 -24.14
CA GLU A 234 37.61 -10.56 -24.92
C GLU A 234 36.70 -9.71 -25.83
N ALA A 235 37.18 -8.53 -26.22
CA ALA A 235 36.44 -7.67 -27.13
C ALA A 235 36.29 -8.36 -28.49
N ILE A 236 35.05 -8.54 -28.95
CA ILE A 236 34.80 -8.93 -30.35
C ILE A 236 35.01 -7.68 -31.19
N GLU A 237 36.25 -7.45 -31.61
CA GLU A 237 36.63 -6.37 -32.51
C GLU A 237 35.93 -6.55 -33.86
N ILE A 238 35.21 -5.52 -34.30
CA ILE A 238 34.56 -5.49 -35.62
C ILE A 238 35.51 -4.78 -36.58
N GLU A 239 36.56 -5.47 -36.98
CA GLU A 239 37.31 -5.14 -38.20
C GLU A 239 36.99 -6.17 -39.28
N GLY A 240 36.87 -5.70 -40.52
CA GLY A 240 36.61 -6.58 -41.66
C GLY A 240 37.16 -6.01 -42.95
N ASN A 241 37.70 -6.90 -43.79
CA ASN A 241 37.64 -6.74 -45.23
C ASN A 241 37.61 -8.11 -45.92
N ALA A 242 37.21 -8.10 -47.19
CA ALA A 242 36.96 -9.28 -48.00
C ALA A 242 38.23 -10.02 -48.44
N GLU A 243 38.06 -11.31 -48.71
CA GLU A 243 38.24 -11.85 -50.06
C GLU A 243 37.20 -12.98 -50.27
N GLY A 244 36.89 -13.34 -51.52
CA GLY A 244 35.70 -14.15 -51.79
C GLY A 244 35.78 -15.06 -53.01
N ALA A 245 34.88 -16.05 -53.04
CA ALA A 245 34.61 -16.91 -54.19
C ALA A 245 33.09 -17.15 -54.29
N ALA A 246 32.53 -16.97 -55.49
CA ALA A 246 31.09 -17.06 -55.74
C ALA A 246 30.73 -18.28 -56.58
N VAL A 247 29.53 -18.83 -56.36
CA VAL A 247 28.81 -19.66 -57.34
C VAL A 247 27.32 -19.29 -57.29
N VAL A 248 26.70 -19.22 -58.46
CA VAL A 248 25.27 -18.94 -58.72
C VAL A 248 24.63 -20.29 -59.11
N GLU A 249 23.37 -20.64 -58.85
CA GLU A 249 22.15 -20.12 -59.51
C GLU A 249 20.85 -20.63 -58.82
N THR A 250 19.70 -20.61 -59.50
CA THR A 250 18.38 -20.39 -58.90
C THR A 250 17.27 -21.36 -59.35
N ALA A 251 16.14 -21.32 -58.62
CA ALA A 251 14.78 -21.58 -59.11
C ALA A 251 14.41 -23.05 -59.44
N PRO A 252 13.11 -23.39 -59.66
CA PRO A 252 11.91 -22.54 -59.68
C PRO A 252 10.78 -22.94 -58.71
N ALA A 253 9.69 -22.17 -58.73
CA ALA A 253 8.44 -22.43 -58.00
C ALA A 253 7.21 -22.12 -58.88
N ALA A 254 6.13 -22.90 -58.74
CA ALA A 254 4.77 -22.64 -59.27
C ALA A 254 3.80 -23.79 -58.85
N PRO A 255 2.46 -23.64 -58.90
CA PRO A 255 1.64 -22.42 -58.98
C PRO A 255 0.56 -22.34 -57.86
N VAL A 256 -0.30 -21.32 -57.95
CA VAL A 256 -1.46 -21.06 -57.06
C VAL A 256 -2.76 -21.53 -57.74
N GLU A 257 -3.80 -21.89 -56.96
CA GLU A 257 -5.18 -22.03 -57.47
C GLU A 257 -6.17 -21.15 -56.66
N GLN A 258 -7.32 -20.81 -57.26
CA GLN A 258 -8.25 -19.78 -56.78
C GLN A 258 -9.70 -20.26 -56.73
N SER A 259 -10.52 -19.69 -55.84
CA SER A 259 -11.98 -19.70 -55.97
C SER A 259 -12.64 -18.47 -55.35
N LYS A 260 -13.63 -17.90 -56.07
CA LYS A 260 -14.61 -16.89 -55.59
C LYS A 260 -16.04 -17.36 -55.98
N PRO A 261 -17.11 -16.56 -55.88
CA PRO A 261 -17.93 -16.44 -54.67
C PRO A 261 -19.40 -16.82 -54.93
N LYS A 262 -20.25 -16.85 -53.89
CA LYS A 262 -21.71 -16.71 -54.06
C LYS A 262 -22.34 -15.90 -52.93
N ASP A 263 -23.17 -14.94 -53.31
CA ASP A 263 -24.03 -14.15 -52.42
C ASP A 263 -25.23 -14.95 -51.89
N GLN A 264 -25.71 -14.53 -50.71
CA GLN A 264 -27.15 -14.39 -50.48
C GLN A 264 -27.44 -13.26 -49.47
N THR A 265 -28.10 -12.21 -49.96
CA THR A 265 -28.80 -11.14 -49.22
C THR A 265 -29.99 -11.69 -48.42
N SER A 266 -30.52 -11.10 -47.33
CA SER A 266 -30.24 -9.90 -46.49
C SER A 266 -31.06 -10.06 -45.16
N MET A 267 -31.29 -9.15 -44.21
CA MET A 267 -31.30 -7.67 -44.07
C MET A 267 -30.91 -7.22 -42.63
N ASP A 268 -31.09 -5.92 -42.35
CA ASP A 268 -31.15 -5.21 -41.07
C ASP A 268 -31.96 -5.92 -39.94
N VAL A 269 -31.78 -5.65 -38.63
CA VAL A 269 -31.80 -4.32 -37.97
C VAL A 269 -30.92 -4.23 -36.71
N GLY A 270 -30.14 -3.14 -36.64
CA GLY A 270 -30.12 -2.21 -35.50
C GLY A 270 -29.51 -2.61 -34.13
N LEU A 271 -28.30 -2.06 -33.92
CA LEU A 271 -27.90 -1.26 -32.74
C LEU A 271 -27.29 -1.94 -31.48
N ALA A 272 -26.33 -1.21 -30.90
CA ALA A 272 -25.78 -1.32 -29.55
C ALA A 272 -25.08 -2.64 -29.13
N LYS A 273 -23.78 -2.72 -29.41
CA LYS A 273 -22.81 -3.38 -28.49
C LYS A 273 -21.65 -2.45 -28.16
N SER A 274 -21.21 -2.52 -26.91
CA SER A 274 -20.14 -1.72 -26.33
C SER A 274 -18.82 -1.89 -27.08
N ALA A 275 -18.25 -0.78 -27.56
CA ALA A 275 -16.89 -0.76 -28.09
C ALA A 275 -15.89 -0.99 -26.96
N GLY A 276 -15.41 -2.23 -26.81
CA GLY A 276 -14.19 -2.49 -26.06
C GLY A 276 -13.03 -1.80 -26.76
N LEU A 277 -12.20 -1.07 -26.01
CA LEU A 277 -11.06 -0.35 -26.57
C LEU A 277 -9.99 -1.36 -27.02
N SER A 278 -10.03 -1.73 -28.30
CA SER A 278 -9.05 -2.61 -28.92
C SER A 278 -7.68 -1.94 -28.93
N VAL A 279 -6.78 -2.39 -28.06
CA VAL A 279 -5.39 -1.93 -28.02
C VAL A 279 -4.67 -2.46 -29.25
N GLN A 280 -4.62 -1.66 -30.31
CA GLN A 280 -3.69 -1.87 -31.41
C GLN A 280 -2.28 -1.57 -30.89
N LEU A 281 -1.48 -2.62 -30.77
CA LEU A 281 -0.04 -2.53 -30.48
C LEU A 281 0.70 -2.15 -31.77
N ASP A 282 0.54 -0.90 -32.19
CA ASP A 282 1.40 -0.30 -33.23
C ASP A 282 2.84 -0.29 -32.69
N GLN A 283 3.74 -0.99 -33.38
CA GLN A 283 5.06 -1.36 -32.82
C GLN A 283 6.08 -0.19 -32.76
N ASP A 284 5.73 0.98 -33.31
CA ASP A 284 6.61 2.15 -33.46
C ASP A 284 6.39 3.24 -32.38
N GLY A 285 6.02 2.85 -31.16
CA GLY A 285 5.70 3.77 -30.07
C GLY A 285 6.91 4.54 -29.51
N ALA A 286 7.19 5.74 -30.02
CA ALA A 286 8.29 6.60 -29.57
C ALA A 286 8.17 6.97 -28.06
N ILE A 287 9.30 7.03 -27.35
CA ILE A 287 9.32 7.33 -25.90
C ILE A 287 9.17 8.84 -25.65
N CYS A 288 8.30 9.23 -24.73
CA CYS A 288 8.08 10.63 -24.37
C CYS A 288 9.26 11.24 -23.61
N GLY A 289 9.98 12.18 -24.22
CA GLY A 289 11.08 12.91 -23.58
C GLY A 289 10.70 13.69 -22.31
N SER A 290 9.42 13.92 -22.03
CA SER A 290 8.95 14.61 -20.81
C SER A 290 8.68 13.66 -19.63
N CYS A 291 8.40 12.37 -19.84
CA CYS A 291 7.97 11.46 -18.76
C CYS A 291 8.25 9.96 -18.98
N GLY A 292 8.97 9.58 -20.03
CA GLY A 292 9.33 8.18 -20.33
C GLY A 292 8.18 7.28 -20.82
N TRP A 293 6.95 7.79 -20.92
CA TRP A 293 5.80 7.00 -21.37
C TRP A 293 5.78 6.79 -22.89
N THR A 294 5.41 5.60 -23.36
CA THR A 294 5.24 5.27 -24.79
C THR A 294 4.17 6.17 -25.42
N MET A 295 4.56 7.00 -26.38
CA MET A 295 3.65 7.91 -27.07
C MET A 295 2.87 7.19 -28.15
N VAL A 296 1.60 7.55 -28.32
CA VAL A 296 0.71 7.01 -29.35
C VAL A 296 0.76 7.91 -30.58
N ARG A 297 0.76 7.32 -31.78
CA ARG A 297 0.76 8.08 -33.03
C ARG A 297 -0.56 8.83 -33.22
N SER A 298 -0.47 10.10 -33.58
CA SER A 298 -1.57 11.06 -33.73
C SER A 298 -1.37 11.80 -35.06
N GLY A 299 -1.61 11.09 -36.17
CA GLY A 299 -1.32 11.58 -37.52
C GLY A 299 0.18 11.50 -37.87
N SER A 300 0.76 12.64 -38.22
CA SER A 300 2.20 12.79 -38.53
C SER A 300 3.11 12.86 -37.31
N CYS A 301 2.56 13.13 -36.12
CA CYS A 301 3.30 13.24 -34.86
C CYS A 301 2.85 12.22 -33.82
N TYR A 302 3.54 12.18 -32.69
CA TYR A 302 3.20 11.39 -31.51
C TYR A 302 2.62 12.26 -30.40
N LYS A 303 1.72 11.69 -29.58
CA LYS A 303 1.13 12.32 -28.40
C LYS A 303 1.29 11.42 -27.17
N CYS A 304 1.74 11.99 -26.06
CA CYS A 304 1.80 11.30 -24.79
C CYS A 304 0.44 11.31 -24.09
N MET A 305 -0.14 10.13 -23.87
CA MET A 305 -1.41 9.98 -23.15
C MET A 305 -1.29 10.20 -21.63
N ASN A 306 -0.07 10.21 -21.08
CA ASN A 306 0.20 10.40 -19.65
C ASN A 306 0.39 11.89 -19.28
N CYS A 307 1.23 12.63 -20.00
CA CYS A 307 1.57 14.03 -19.69
C CYS A 307 1.10 15.06 -20.74
N GLY A 308 0.42 14.64 -21.81
CA GLY A 308 -0.13 15.52 -22.84
C GLY A 308 0.87 16.03 -23.90
N SER A 309 2.18 15.97 -23.65
CA SER A 309 3.23 16.42 -24.59
C SER A 309 3.07 15.81 -26.00
N THR A 310 3.27 16.62 -27.04
CA THR A 310 3.32 16.18 -28.45
C THR A 310 4.73 16.26 -29.02
N SER A 311 5.03 15.48 -30.06
CA SER A 311 6.33 15.47 -30.74
C SER A 311 6.50 16.58 -31.80
N GLY A 312 5.95 17.77 -31.56
CA GLY A 312 6.12 18.95 -32.44
C GLY A 312 4.99 19.26 -33.41
N CYS A 313 3.86 18.54 -33.37
CA CYS A 313 2.61 19.01 -33.99
C CYS A 313 1.76 19.74 -32.93
N SER A 314 1.26 20.92 -33.30
CA SER A 314 0.26 21.72 -32.57
C SER A 314 -1.16 21.33 -32.94
#